data_AF-A0A2E3SNL4-F1
#
_entry.id   AF-A0A2E3SNL4-F1
#
_cell.length_a   1.000
_cell.length_b   1.000
_cell.length_c   1.000
_cell.angle_alpha   90.00
_cell.angle_beta   90.00
_cell.angle_gamma   90.00
#
_symmetry.space_group_name_H-M   'P 1'
#
loop_
_entity.id
_entity.type
_entity.pdbx_description
1 polymer ?
#
loop_
_entity_poly.entity_id
_entity_poly.type
_entity_poly.pdbx_seq_one_letter_code
_entity_poly.pdbx_strand_id
1 'polypeptide(L)'
;MLEIFSEPFFWIIMGACYTFMFLGASYWAKDLGLKMNVWKWLFTGFWFALLTLTISGGFTLFGENEWRAGYYFLGFLGVIVIILAVVLWRVVKWNPQSK
;
A
#
# COMPACT_ATOMS: atom_id res chain seq x y z
N MET A 1 -28.53 18.10 3.89
CA MET A 1 -28.14 18.22 5.33
C MET A 1 -27.25 17.06 5.75
N LEU A 2 -27.61 15.79 5.47
CA LEU A 2 -26.74 14.61 5.75
C LEU A 2 -25.42 14.61 4.96
N GLU A 3 -25.42 15.02 3.68
CA GLU A 3 -24.21 15.03 2.83
C GLU A 3 -23.11 15.98 3.34
N ILE A 4 -23.49 17.12 3.92
CA ILE A 4 -22.57 18.14 4.44
C ILE A 4 -21.75 17.61 5.63
N PHE A 5 -22.29 16.65 6.40
CA PHE A 5 -21.58 16.04 7.53
C PHE A 5 -20.86 14.75 7.15
N SER A 6 -21.37 13.97 6.20
CA SER A 6 -20.78 12.69 5.82
C SER A 6 -19.45 12.85 5.11
N GLU A 7 -19.31 13.84 4.23
CA GLU A 7 -18.07 14.04 3.47
C GLU A 7 -16.90 14.47 4.38
N PRO A 8 -17.01 15.50 5.25
CA PRO A 8 -15.94 15.84 6.19
C PRO A 8 -15.61 14.70 7.16
N PHE A 9 -16.62 13.98 7.64
CA PHE A 9 -16.42 12.86 8.56
C PHE A 9 -15.68 11.70 7.91
N PHE A 10 -16.00 11.38 6.65
CA PHE A 10 -15.26 10.41 5.84
C PHE A 10 -13.78 10.80 5.74
N TRP A 11 -13.47 12.05 5.40
CA TRP A 11 -12.09 12.50 5.28
C TRP A 11 -11.31 12.46 6.59
N ILE A 12 -11.96 12.78 7.73
CA ILE A 12 -11.35 12.66 9.06
C ILE A 12 -11.01 11.19 9.36
N ILE A 13 -11.94 10.26 9.11
CA ILE A 13 -11.70 8.83 9.31
C ILE A 13 -10.56 8.35 8.43
N MET A 14 -10.57 8.70 7.14
CA MET A 14 -9.50 8.33 6.22
C MET A 14 -8.14 8.85 6.68
N GLY A 15 -8.06 10.12 7.10
CA GLY A 15 -6.83 10.71 7.66
C GLY A 15 -6.34 9.99 8.92
N ALA A 16 -7.25 9.61 9.82
CA ALA A 16 -6.92 8.81 11.00
C ALA A 16 -6.38 7.42 10.61
N CYS A 17 -7.03 6.73 9.66
CA CYS A 17 -6.57 5.43 9.15
C CYS A 17 -5.16 5.51 8.57
N TYR A 18 -4.87 6.50 7.73
CA TYR A 18 -3.51 6.70 7.19
C TYR A 18 -2.49 6.96 8.30
N THR A 19 -2.83 7.80 9.28
CA THR A 19 -1.95 8.11 10.41
C THR A 19 -1.63 6.84 11.22
N PHE A 20 -2.65 6.06 11.57
CA PHE A 20 -2.46 4.79 12.27
C PHE A 20 -1.67 3.77 11.45
N MET A 21 -1.87 3.73 10.14
CA MET A 21 -1.11 2.86 9.25
C MET A 21 0.39 3.21 9.27
N PHE A 22 0.76 4.49 9.14
CA PHE A 22 2.17 4.90 9.14
C PHE A 22 2.85 4.69 10.50
N LEU A 23 2.16 5.03 11.60
CA LEU A 23 2.67 4.79 12.94
C LEU A 23 2.79 3.27 13.20
N GLY A 24 1.74 2.53 12.89
CA GLY A 24 1.67 1.07 13.04
C GLY A 24 2.75 0.35 12.24
N ALA A 25 3.07 0.81 11.03
CA ALA A 25 4.14 0.23 10.23
C ALA A 25 5.50 0.25 10.95
N SER A 26 5.81 1.37 11.63
CA SER A 26 7.06 1.50 12.39
C SER A 26 7.12 0.58 13.61
N TYR A 27 5.99 0.44 14.33
CA TYR A 27 5.89 -0.50 15.44
C TYR A 27 5.97 -1.95 14.97
N TRP A 28 5.23 -2.30 13.92
CA TRP A 28 5.24 -3.62 13.31
C TRP A 28 6.64 -4.05 12.84
N ALA A 29 7.40 -3.13 12.23
CA ALA A 29 8.78 -3.41 11.84
C ALA A 29 9.69 -3.73 13.04
N LYS A 30 9.50 -3.01 14.17
CA LYS A 30 10.24 -3.26 15.41
C LYS A 30 9.86 -4.59 16.04
N ASP A 31 8.57 -4.92 16.08
CA ASP A 31 8.06 -6.19 16.63
C ASP A 31 8.57 -7.40 15.85
N LEU A 32 8.76 -7.26 14.54
CA LEU A 32 9.37 -8.27 13.68
C LEU A 32 10.91 -8.32 13.76
N GLY A 33 11.55 -7.46 14.56
CA GLY A 33 13.00 -7.35 14.66
C GLY A 33 13.67 -6.87 13.37
N LEU A 34 12.95 -6.19 12.48
CA LEU A 34 13.46 -5.75 11.19
C LEU A 34 14.34 -4.51 11.36
N LYS A 35 15.59 -4.60 10.92
CA LYS A 35 16.48 -3.44 10.78
C LYS A 35 16.12 -2.66 9.51
N MET A 36 15.13 -1.78 9.64
CA MET A 36 14.67 -0.88 8.58
C MET A 36 15.58 0.34 8.48
N ASN A 37 16.32 0.47 7.39
CA ASN A 37 17.01 1.71 7.03
C ASN A 37 16.11 2.58 6.13
N VAL A 38 16.54 3.81 5.85
CA VAL A 38 15.80 4.76 4.99
C VAL A 38 15.47 4.13 3.63
N TRP A 39 16.40 3.42 3.00
CA TRP A 39 16.17 2.77 1.71
C TRP A 39 15.09 1.69 1.75
N LYS A 40 15.08 0.83 2.76
CA LYS A 40 14.02 -0.18 2.96
C LYS A 40 12.66 0.49 3.18
N TRP A 41 12.62 1.60 3.91
CA TRP A 41 11.40 2.39 4.06
C TRP A 41 10.93 2.98 2.72
N LEU A 42 11.84 3.54 1.93
CA LEU A 42 11.52 4.09 0.61
C LEU A 42 11.00 2.99 -0.34
N PHE A 43 11.64 1.83 -0.39
CA PHE A 43 11.16 0.70 -1.22
C PHE A 43 9.79 0.20 -0.76
N THR A 44 9.55 0.09 0.54
CA THR A 44 8.23 -0.29 1.08
C THR A 44 7.17 0.75 0.75
N GLY A 45 7.48 2.04 0.91
CA GLY A 45 6.57 3.13 0.56
C GLY A 45 6.26 3.17 -0.93
N PHE A 46 7.28 2.99 -1.79
CA PHE A 46 7.11 2.91 -3.24
C PHE A 46 6.24 1.71 -3.65
N TRP A 47 6.51 0.53 -3.08
CA TRP A 47 5.67 -0.64 -3.30
C TRP A 47 4.20 -0.41 -2.88
N PHE A 48 3.99 0.23 -1.72
CA PHE A 48 2.65 0.55 -1.25
C PHE A 48 1.93 1.58 -2.14
N ALA A 49 2.65 2.55 -2.69
CA ALA A 49 2.10 3.50 -3.67
C ALA A 49 1.68 2.79 -4.97
N LEU A 50 2.49 1.85 -5.47
CA LEU A 50 2.13 1.02 -6.63
C LEU A 50 0.90 0.16 -6.37
N LEU A 51 0.80 -0.44 -5.18
CA LEU A 51 -0.39 -1.20 -4.77
C LEU A 51 -1.63 -0.30 -4.77
N THR A 52 -1.54 0.87 -4.16
CA THR A 52 -2.65 1.84 -4.10
C THR A 52 -3.07 2.27 -5.50
N LEU A 53 -2.12 2.58 -6.39
CA LEU A 53 -2.39 2.96 -7.78
C LEU A 53 -3.04 1.81 -8.57
N THR A 54 -2.57 0.58 -8.36
CA THR A 54 -3.13 -0.60 -9.03
C THR A 54 -4.59 -0.79 -8.63
N ILE A 55 -4.87 -0.71 -7.33
CA ILE A 55 -6.24 -0.84 -6.80
C ILE A 55 -7.10 0.31 -7.31
N SER A 56 -6.68 1.56 -7.10
CA SER A 56 -7.48 2.73 -7.48
C SER A 56 -7.71 2.77 -8.99
N GLY A 57 -6.68 2.56 -9.81
CA GLY A 57 -6.79 2.51 -11.27
C GLY A 57 -7.72 1.40 -11.75
N GLY A 58 -7.67 0.22 -11.14
CA GLY A 58 -8.59 -0.87 -11.43
C GLY A 58 -10.06 -0.52 -11.15
N PHE A 59 -10.32 0.09 -9.99
CA PHE A 59 -11.66 0.53 -9.63
C PHE A 59 -12.15 1.74 -10.45
N THR A 60 -11.25 2.63 -10.86
CA THR A 60 -11.58 3.71 -11.81
C THR A 60 -12.08 3.14 -13.13
N LEU A 61 -11.39 2.14 -13.71
CA LEU A 61 -11.81 1.48 -14.95
C LEU A 61 -13.15 0.75 -14.80
N PHE A 62 -13.41 0.14 -13.63
CA PHE A 62 -14.73 -0.43 -13.33
C PHE A 62 -15.82 0.64 -13.28
N GLY A 63 -15.53 1.82 -12.75
CA GLY A 63 -16.45 2.97 -12.75
C GLY A 63 -16.74 3.51 -14.14
N GLU A 64 -15.79 3.40 -15.08
CA GLU A 64 -15.94 3.83 -16.48
C GLU A 64 -16.67 2.78 -17.36
N ASN A 65 -17.28 1.75 -16.77
CA ASN A 65 -17.91 0.62 -17.46
C ASN A 65 -16.97 -0.24 -18.33
N GLU A 66 -15.66 -0.08 -18.18
CA GLU A 66 -14.63 -0.86 -18.88
C GLU A 66 -14.19 -2.07 -18.03
N TRP A 67 -15.16 -2.93 -17.72
CA TRP A 67 -14.98 -4.05 -16.79
C TRP A 67 -13.83 -4.99 -17.19
N ARG A 68 -13.70 -5.29 -18.49
CA ARG A 68 -12.60 -6.13 -18.98
C ARG A 68 -11.24 -5.48 -18.74
N ALA A 69 -11.10 -4.19 -19.03
CA ALA A 69 -9.86 -3.46 -18.81
C ALA A 69 -9.49 -3.42 -17.32
N GLY A 70 -10.47 -3.17 -16.44
CA GLY A 70 -10.27 -3.20 -14.99
C GLY A 70 -9.78 -4.57 -14.49
N TYR A 71 -10.37 -5.67 -14.97
CA TYR A 71 -9.91 -7.02 -14.62
C TYR A 71 -8.50 -7.32 -15.12
N TYR A 72 -8.17 -6.95 -16.37
CA TYR A 72 -6.81 -7.14 -16.88
C TYR A 72 -5.79 -6.27 -16.16
N PHE A 73 -6.15 -5.03 -15.83
CA PHE A 73 -5.29 -4.10 -15.09
C PHE A 73 -5.00 -4.61 -13.68
N LEU A 74 -6.03 -4.97 -12.92
CA LEU A 74 -5.89 -5.53 -11.57
C LEU A 74 -5.21 -6.90 -11.59
N GLY A 75 -5.56 -7.76 -12.54
CA GLY A 75 -4.95 -9.08 -12.67
C GLY A 75 -3.46 -8.99 -12.98
N PHE A 76 -3.10 -8.28 -14.04
CA PHE A 76 -1.72 -8.19 -14.50
C PHE A 76 -0.83 -7.36 -13.56
N LEU A 77 -1.21 -6.10 -13.27
CA LEU A 77 -0.41 -5.26 -12.37
C LEU A 77 -0.49 -5.75 -10.93
N GLY A 78 -1.64 -6.26 -10.49
CA GLY A 78 -1.77 -6.82 -9.14
C GLY A 78 -0.85 -8.02 -8.92
N VAL A 79 -0.74 -8.92 -9.89
CA VAL A 79 0.22 -10.04 -9.82
C VAL A 79 1.66 -9.51 -9.74
N ILE A 80 2.02 -8.53 -10.56
CA ILE A 80 3.36 -7.91 -10.51
C ILE A 80 3.62 -7.31 -9.12
N VAL A 81 2.67 -6.55 -8.58
CA VAL A 81 2.77 -5.94 -7.24
C VAL A 81 2.91 -7.01 -6.15
N ILE A 82 2.20 -8.13 -6.24
CA ILE A 82 2.33 -9.26 -5.30
C ILE A 82 3.73 -9.87 -5.39
N ILE A 83 4.25 -10.11 -6.59
CA ILE A 83 5.62 -10.62 -6.79
C ILE A 83 6.64 -9.64 -6.18
N LEU A 84 6.49 -8.34 -6.42
CA LEU A 84 7.32 -7.31 -5.81
C LEU A 84 7.22 -7.31 -4.29
N ALA A 85 6.06 -7.62 -3.71
CA ALA A 85 5.89 -7.74 -2.26
C ALA A 85 6.75 -8.86 -1.69
N VAL A 86 6.77 -10.02 -2.35
CA VAL A 86 7.60 -11.18 -1.96
C VAL A 86 9.08 -10.83 -2.05
N VAL A 87 9.50 -10.16 -3.12
CA VAL A 87 10.90 -9.72 -3.28
C VAL A 87 11.27 -8.69 -2.21
N LEU A 88 10.42 -7.69 -1.98
CA LEU A 88 10.62 -6.67 -0.96
C LEU A 88 10.76 -7.30 0.43
N TRP A 89 9.94 -8.30 0.75
CA TRP A 89 10.05 -9.03 2.02
C TRP A 89 11.42 -9.67 2.22
N ARG A 90 12.00 -10.25 1.15
CA ARG A 90 13.37 -10.80 1.18
C ARG A 90 14.40 -9.69 1.42
N VAL A 91 14.26 -8.55 0.75
CA VAL A 91 15.17 -7.39 0.89
C VAL A 91 15.09 -6.80 2.29
N VAL A 92 13.89 -6.66 2.84
CA VAL A 92 13.67 -6.09 4.18
C VAL A 92 14.24 -6.99 5.26
N LYS A 93 14.08 -8.32 5.14
CA LYS A 93 14.70 -9.29 6.05
C LYS A 93 16.22 -9.39 5.91
N TRP A 94 16.76 -9.10 4.73
CA TRP A 94 18.20 -9.17 4.54
C TRP A 94 18.92 -8.14 5.41
N ASN A 95 19.79 -8.62 6.31
CA ASN A 95 20.61 -7.78 7.17
C ASN A 95 22.10 -8.08 6.91
N PRO A 96 22.84 -7.17 6.24
CA PRO A 96 24.24 -7.40 5.90
C PRO A 96 25.18 -7.42 7.12
N GLN A 97 24.72 -6.98 8.31
CA GLN A 97 25.53 -6.92 9.54
C GLN A 97 25.34 -8.15 10.46
N SER A 98 25.17 -9.33 9.87
CA SER A 98 25.06 -10.62 10.59
C SER A 98 26.37 -11.42 10.55
N LYS A 99 27.51 -10.75 10.48
CA LYS A 99 28.83 -11.36 10.69
C LYS A 99 29.34 -10.98 12.07
#